data_AF-A0A431TWS1-F1
#
_entry.id   AF-A0A431TWS1-F1
#
_cell.length_a   1.000
_cell.length_b   1.000
_cell.length_c   1.000
_cell.angle_alpha   90.00
_cell.angle_beta   90.00
_cell.angle_gamma   90.00
#
_symmetry.space_group_name_H-M   'P 1'
#
loop_
_entity.id
_entity.type
_entity.pdbx_description
1 polymer ?
#
loop_
_entity_poly.entity_id
_entity_poly.type
_entity_poly.pdbx_seq_one_letter_code
_entity_poly.pdbx_strand_id
1 'polypeptide(L)'
;MNATLYLPHQSPRAVSVEGLTLPDPTTGLVRIPEPVPALMGCPRGLVDVLASGPQYVAYSVFDCEGKINQAAMVALAEASGVGFELDDEDTILCGPVLVVTSS
;
A
#
# COMPACT_ATOMS: atom_id res chain seq x y z
N MET A 1 13.47 4.47 -6.52
CA MET A 1 12.03 4.38 -6.25
C MET A 1 11.53 3.07 -6.79
N ASN A 2 10.79 2.32 -5.97
CA ASN A 2 10.23 1.02 -6.31
C ASN A 2 8.74 1.01 -5.98
N ALA A 3 7.95 0.23 -6.72
CA ALA A 3 6.55 0.00 -6.42
C ALA A 3 6.25 -1.50 -6.50
N THR A 4 5.66 -2.03 -5.43
CA THR A 4 5.34 -3.45 -5.30
C THR A 4 3.88 -3.62 -4.93
N LEU A 5 3.15 -4.37 -5.75
CA LEU A 5 1.79 -4.77 -5.50
C LEU A 5 1.77 -6.11 -4.75
N TYR A 6 1.07 -6.13 -3.63
CA TYR A 6 0.84 -7.31 -2.81
C TYR A 6 -0.61 -7.72 -2.99
N LEU A 7 -0.82 -8.92 -3.55
CA LEU A 7 -2.14 -9.54 -3.64
C LEU A 7 -2.20 -10.70 -2.62
N PRO A 8 -3.33 -10.89 -1.92
CA PRO A 8 -3.47 -11.97 -0.94
C PRO A 8 -3.12 -13.34 -1.54
N HIS A 9 -2.28 -14.10 -0.83
CA HIS A 9 -1.78 -15.43 -1.22
C HIS A 9 -1.04 -15.51 -2.56
N GLN A 10 -0.53 -14.39 -3.08
CA GLN A 10 0.31 -14.36 -4.26
C GLN A 10 1.70 -13.85 -3.90
N SER A 11 2.69 -14.18 -4.74
CA SER A 11 4.02 -13.57 -4.63
C SER A 11 3.93 -12.06 -4.92
N PRO A 12 4.69 -11.22 -4.19
CA PRO A 12 4.76 -9.79 -4.46
C PRO A 12 5.14 -9.51 -5.91
N ARG A 13 4.48 -8.53 -6.53
CA ARG A 13 4.69 -8.18 -7.94
C ARG A 13 5.21 -6.76 -8.07
N ALA A 14 6.41 -6.61 -8.63
CA ALA A 14 6.91 -5.31 -9.03
C ALA A 14 6.00 -4.70 -10.12
N VAL A 15 5.65 -3.43 -9.99
CA VAL A 15 4.83 -2.68 -10.96
C VAL A 15 5.56 -1.43 -11.42
N SER A 16 5.10 -0.84 -12.54
CA SER A 16 5.66 0.42 -13.03
C SER A 16 5.49 1.54 -11.99
N VAL A 17 6.52 2.37 -11.84
CA VAL A 17 6.49 3.58 -11.02
C VAL A 17 5.99 4.80 -11.78
N GLU A 18 5.72 4.67 -13.08
CA GLU A 18 5.27 5.76 -13.92
C GLU A 18 3.95 6.35 -13.41
N GLY A 19 3.95 7.66 -13.14
CA GLY A 19 2.81 8.37 -12.57
C GLY A 19 2.57 8.11 -11.09
N LEU A 20 3.41 7.34 -10.39
CA LEU A 20 3.37 7.19 -8.94
C LEU A 20 4.20 8.27 -8.26
N THR A 21 3.83 8.64 -7.03
CA THR A 21 4.47 9.72 -6.27
C THR A 21 4.65 9.31 -4.82
N LEU A 22 5.74 9.78 -4.22
CA LEU A 22 5.91 9.76 -2.76
C LEU A 22 5.20 10.97 -2.12
N PRO A 23 5.07 11.00 -0.78
CA PRO A 23 4.56 12.16 -0.08
C PRO A 23 5.37 13.42 -0.42
N ASP A 24 4.69 14.56 -0.47
CA ASP A 24 5.36 15.83 -0.72
C ASP A 24 6.42 16.10 0.39
N PRO A 25 7.68 16.37 0.04
CA PRO A 25 8.76 16.44 1.03
C PRO A 25 8.67 17.67 1.95
N THR A 26 7.85 18.67 1.60
CA THR A 26 7.69 19.90 2.38
C THR A 26 6.49 19.82 3.31
N THR A 27 5.38 19.28 2.82
CA THR A 27 4.08 19.27 3.50
C THR A 27 3.71 17.90 4.08
N GLY A 28 4.38 16.83 3.65
CA GLY A 28 4.05 15.44 4.01
C GLY A 28 2.75 14.94 3.37
N LEU A 29 2.10 15.74 2.52
CA LEU A 29 0.80 15.39 1.95
C LEU A 29 0.94 14.32 0.89
N VAL A 30 -0.01 13.39 0.91
CA VAL A 30 -0.13 12.30 -0.06
C VAL A 30 -1.35 12.51 -0.92
N ARG A 31 -1.18 12.25 -2.21
CA ARG A 31 -2.29 12.13 -3.16
C ARG A 31 -2.37 10.69 -3.62
N ILE A 32 -3.56 10.27 -4.04
CA ILE A 32 -3.77 8.99 -4.71
C ILE A 32 -3.63 9.23 -6.22
N PRO A 33 -2.54 8.75 -6.86
CA PRO A 33 -2.33 8.95 -8.29
C PRO A 33 -3.32 8.13 -9.13
N GLU A 34 -3.65 8.64 -10.32
CA GLU A 34 -4.60 7.97 -11.23
C GLU A 34 -4.28 6.51 -11.56
N PRO A 35 -3.02 6.07 -11.66
CA PRO A 35 -2.69 4.67 -11.92
C PRO A 35 -3.02 3.72 -10.76
N VAL A 36 -3.07 4.19 -9.51
CA VAL A 36 -3.15 3.31 -8.33
C VAL A 36 -4.39 2.40 -8.32
N PRO A 37 -5.62 2.91 -8.52
CA PRO A 37 -6.81 2.05 -8.57
C PRO A 37 -6.73 0.98 -9.67
N ALA A 38 -6.18 1.32 -10.83
CA ALA A 38 -6.01 0.38 -11.94
C ALA A 38 -4.97 -0.70 -11.61
N LEU A 39 -3.85 -0.34 -10.98
CA LEU A 39 -2.84 -1.28 -10.52
C LEU A 39 -3.39 -2.27 -9.47
N MET A 40 -4.29 -1.78 -8.61
CA MET A 40 -4.94 -2.56 -7.55
C MET A 40 -6.18 -3.33 -8.04
N GLY A 41 -6.65 -3.08 -9.26
CA GLY A 41 -7.82 -3.72 -9.84
C GLY A 41 -9.14 -3.31 -9.18
N CYS A 42 -9.24 -2.07 -8.68
CA CYS A 42 -10.43 -1.55 -7.99
C CYS A 42 -10.92 -0.21 -8.58
N PRO A 43 -12.19 0.17 -8.30
CA PRO A 43 -12.72 1.49 -8.65
C PRO A 43 -11.94 2.64 -8.00
N ARG A 44 -11.84 3.79 -8.71
CA ARG A 44 -11.06 4.97 -8.26
C ARG A 44 -11.46 5.50 -6.87
N GLY A 45 -12.73 5.38 -6.50
CA GLY A 45 -13.24 5.87 -5.21
C GLY A 45 -13.06 4.90 -4.04
N LEU A 46 -12.43 3.74 -4.26
CA LEU A 46 -12.24 2.72 -3.22
C LEU A 46 -10.77 2.54 -2.83
N VAL A 47 -9.86 3.41 -3.28
CA VAL A 47 -8.49 3.41 -2.80
C VAL A 47 -8.35 4.44 -1.71
N ASP A 48 -7.64 4.08 -0.64
CA ASP A 48 -7.22 5.03 0.39
C ASP A 48 -5.71 4.97 0.62
N VAL A 49 -5.17 6.03 1.23
CA VAL A 49 -3.81 6.05 1.76
C VAL A 49 -3.81 5.33 3.09
N LEU A 50 -3.25 4.13 3.11
CA LEU A 50 -3.15 3.31 4.32
C LEU A 50 -2.13 3.89 5.30
N ALA A 51 -0.94 4.24 4.79
CA ALA A 51 0.14 4.79 5.58
C ALA A 51 1.13 5.53 4.68
N SER A 52 1.88 6.47 5.25
CA SER A 52 2.89 7.20 4.50
C SER A 52 3.97 7.78 5.40
N GLY A 53 5.19 7.89 4.85
CA GLY A 53 6.31 8.58 5.45
C GLY A 53 7.22 9.20 4.38
N PRO A 54 8.28 9.91 4.76
CA PRO A 54 9.12 10.64 3.81
C PRO A 54 9.68 9.80 2.65
N GLN A 55 9.80 8.49 2.86
CA GLN A 55 10.39 7.54 1.91
C GLN A 55 9.41 6.45 1.46
N TYR A 56 8.15 6.48 1.88
CA TYR A 56 7.18 5.48 1.48
C TYR A 56 5.74 5.99 1.45
N VAL A 57 4.92 5.32 0.65
CA VAL A 57 3.45 5.40 0.74
C VAL A 57 2.88 4.02 0.49
N ALA A 58 1.87 3.65 1.27
CA ALA A 58 1.08 2.44 1.09
C ALA A 58 -0.37 2.82 0.80
N TYR A 59 -0.94 2.16 -0.21
CA TYR A 59 -2.34 2.30 -0.60
C TYR A 59 -3.08 0.99 -0.36
N SER A 60 -4.29 1.07 0.15
CA SER A 60 -5.20 -0.08 0.35
C SER A 60 -6.53 0.14 -0.36
N VAL A 61 -7.28 -0.95 -0.54
CA VAL A 61 -8.70 -0.85 -0.90
C VAL A 61 -9.49 -0.58 0.37
N PHE A 62 -10.27 0.50 0.39
CA PHE A 62 -11.15 0.87 1.50
C PHE A 62 -12.17 -0.24 1.77
N ASP A 63 -12.35 -0.56 3.06
CA ASP A 63 -13.34 -1.54 3.56
C ASP A 63 -13.32 -2.88 2.82
N CYS A 64 -12.12 -3.39 2.54
CA CYS A 64 -11.96 -4.64 1.82
C CYS A 64 -12.15 -5.84 2.75
N GLU A 65 -13.31 -6.48 2.70
CA GLU A 65 -13.57 -7.80 3.33
C GLU A 65 -12.85 -8.97 2.62
N GLY A 66 -11.75 -8.67 1.92
CA GLY A 66 -10.94 -9.64 1.20
C GLY A 66 -10.14 -10.56 2.11
N LYS A 67 -9.32 -11.41 1.50
CA LYS A 67 -8.40 -12.27 2.24
C LYS A 67 -7.26 -11.45 2.87
N ILE A 68 -6.76 -11.91 4.01
CA ILE A 68 -5.60 -11.33 4.70
C ILE A 68 -4.38 -11.27 3.77
N ASN A 69 -3.70 -10.14 3.79
CA ASN A 69 -2.50 -9.87 3.00
C ASN A 69 -1.26 -9.80 3.87
N GLN A 70 -0.80 -10.97 4.32
CA GLN A 70 0.37 -11.07 5.20
C GLN A 70 1.66 -10.51 4.58
N ALA A 71 1.84 -10.67 3.26
CA ALA A 71 3.00 -10.14 2.56
C ALA A 71 3.00 -8.60 2.58
N ALA A 72 1.84 -7.96 2.46
CA ALA A 72 1.71 -6.52 2.59
C ALA A 72 2.02 -6.05 4.02
N MET A 73 1.52 -6.75 5.03
CA MET A 73 1.80 -6.42 6.44
C MET A 73 3.30 -6.46 6.74
N VAL A 74 4.01 -7.50 6.29
CA VAL A 74 5.47 -7.59 6.43
C VAL A 74 6.17 -6.42 5.74
N ALA A 75 5.83 -6.15 4.47
CA ALA A 75 6.47 -5.09 3.71
C ALA A 75 6.21 -3.69 4.29
N LEU A 76 5.00 -3.45 4.79
CA LEU A 76 4.66 -2.19 5.42
C LEU A 76 5.31 -2.05 6.79
N ALA A 77 5.45 -3.14 7.55
CA ALA A 77 6.20 -3.12 8.81
C ALA A 77 7.67 -2.75 8.59
N GLU A 78 8.29 -3.32 7.56
CA GLU A 78 9.67 -2.98 7.17
C GLU A 78 9.79 -1.51 6.74
N ALA A 79 8.82 -0.98 5.99
CA ALA A 79 8.86 0.40 5.49
C ALA A 79 8.54 1.45 6.58
N SER A 80 7.59 1.15 7.48
CA SER A 80 7.07 2.09 8.47
C SER A 80 7.70 1.96 9.86
N GLY A 81 8.30 0.80 10.16
CA GLY A 81 8.71 0.43 11.52
C GLY A 81 7.56 0.07 12.45
N VAL A 82 6.31 0.03 11.96
CA VAL A 82 5.11 -0.31 12.74
C VAL A 82 4.77 -1.79 12.55
N GLY A 83 4.65 -2.53 13.65
CA GLY A 83 4.25 -3.93 13.62
C GLY A 83 2.77 -4.13 13.29
N PHE A 84 2.46 -5.25 12.65
CA PHE A 84 1.10 -5.74 12.42
C PHE A 84 0.98 -7.11 13.11
N GLU A 85 -0.01 -7.27 13.98
CA GLU A 85 -0.22 -8.51 14.75
C GLU A 85 -1.42 -9.27 14.16
N LEU A 86 -1.26 -10.58 13.92
CA LEU A 86 -2.32 -11.40 13.31
C LEU A 86 -3.51 -11.64 14.24
N ASP A 87 -3.33 -11.41 15.54
CA ASP A 87 -4.36 -11.59 16.56
C ASP A 87 -5.09 -10.26 16.89
N ASP A 88 -4.63 -9.15 16.31
CA ASP A 88 -5.24 -7.83 16.45
C ASP A 88 -5.97 -7.45 15.16
N GLU A 89 -7.30 -7.67 15.16
CA GLU A 89 -8.19 -7.38 14.03
C GLU A 89 -8.10 -5.92 13.54
N ASP A 90 -7.71 -4.98 14.41
CA ASP A 90 -7.56 -3.57 14.04
C ASP A 90 -6.30 -3.32 13.18
N THR A 91 -5.37 -4.27 13.15
CA THR A 91 -4.13 -4.17 12.36
C THR A 91 -4.13 -5.09 11.13
N ILE A 92 -5.09 -6.00 11.00
CA ILE A 92 -5.13 -6.93 9.88
C ILE A 92 -5.41 -6.19 8.57
N LEU A 93 -4.48 -6.31 7.62
CA LEU A 93 -4.68 -5.79 6.26
C LEU A 93 -5.30 -6.87 5.36
N CYS A 94 -6.43 -6.53 4.76
CA CYS A 94 -7.14 -7.39 3.81
C CYS A 94 -7.11 -6.82 2.39
N GLY A 95 -7.09 -7.71 1.40
CA GLY A 95 -7.15 -7.33 -0.01
C GLY A 95 -5.83 -6.80 -0.58
N PRO A 96 -5.86 -6.20 -1.79
CA PRO A 96 -4.69 -5.64 -2.45
C PRO A 96 -4.06 -4.48 -1.68
N VAL A 97 -2.74 -4.45 -1.60
CA VAL A 97 -1.97 -3.32 -1.06
C VAL A 97 -0.85 -2.97 -2.04
N LEU A 98 -0.70 -1.69 -2.36
CA LEU A 98 0.41 -1.18 -3.16
C LEU A 98 1.36 -0.40 -2.26
N VAL A 99 2.62 -0.80 -2.21
CA VAL A 99 3.67 -0.08 -1.46
C VAL A 99 4.65 0.54 -2.43
N VAL A 100 4.89 1.85 -2.28
CA VAL A 100 5.87 2.62 -3.06
C VAL A 100 6.95 3.11 -2.10
N THR A 101 8.22 2.91 -2.44
CA THR A 101 9.37 3.33 -1.61
C THR A 101 10.44 4.07 -2.40
N SER A 102 11.13 5.02 -1.77
CA SER A 102 12.45 5.47 -2.22
C SER A 102 13.52 4.65 -1.50
N SER A 103 13.95 3.55 -2.13
CA SER A 103 15.23 2.91 -1.85
C SER A 103 16.38 3.92 -1.80
#